data_AF-K0VEQ5-F1
#
_entry.id   AF-K0VEQ5-F1
#
_cell.length_a   1.000
_cell.length_b   1.000
_cell.length_c   1.000
_cell.angle_alpha   90.00
_cell.angle_beta   90.00
_cell.angle_gamma   90.00
#
_symmetry.space_group_name_H-M   'P 1'
#
loop_
_entity.id
_entity.type
_entity.pdbx_description
1 polymer ?
#
loop_
_entity_poly.entity_id
_entity_poly.type
_entity_poly.pdbx_seq_one_letter_code
_entity_poly.pdbx_strand_id
1 'polypeptide(L)'
;MSGILIATLLATVSAKIPAGFSTGDLLYSDCSGSRRLVVGYVAGWLDKWNRDDYLARRIFTEAVPAPKEMVSSAYFANSVGINLCVPVGTTAETIGNTLCTFLEQNPGIRDASGDELMTTLIAYKYRCPVP
;
A
#
# COMPACT_ATOMS: atom_id res chain seq x y z
N MET A 1 -17.41 16.80 -32.81
CA MET A 1 -18.05 16.96 -31.48
C MET A 1 -17.69 15.85 -30.47
N SER A 2 -17.38 14.61 -30.89
CA SER A 2 -16.96 13.54 -29.94
C SER A 2 -15.63 13.75 -29.21
N GLY A 3 -14.64 14.38 -29.85
CA GLY A 3 -13.31 14.55 -29.24
C GLY A 3 -13.29 15.45 -28.00
N ILE A 4 -14.16 16.48 -27.99
CA ILE A 4 -14.25 17.44 -26.88
C ILE A 4 -14.87 16.76 -25.65
N LEU A 5 -15.88 15.90 -25.85
CA LEU A 5 -16.52 15.14 -24.77
C LEU A 5 -15.55 14.14 -24.12
N ILE A 6 -14.72 13.47 -24.91
CA ILE A 6 -13.72 12.52 -24.38
C ILE A 6 -12.63 13.27 -23.61
N ALA A 7 -12.16 14.41 -24.13
CA ALA A 7 -11.17 15.25 -23.46
C ALA A 7 -11.68 15.84 -22.13
N THR A 8 -12.95 16.26 -22.06
CA THR A 8 -13.54 16.75 -20.81
C THR A 8 -13.81 15.64 -19.79
N LEU A 9 -14.19 14.43 -20.24
CA LEU A 9 -14.29 13.25 -19.38
C LEU A 9 -12.93 12.87 -18.78
N LEU A 10 -11.86 12.83 -19.59
CA LEU A 10 -10.51 12.54 -19.09
C LEU A 10 -10.00 13.63 -18.13
N ALA A 11 -10.26 14.91 -18.43
CA ALA A 11 -9.85 16.04 -17.60
C ALA A 11 -10.58 16.06 -16.24
N THR A 12 -11.86 15.69 -16.21
CA THR A 12 -12.63 15.64 -14.95
C THR A 12 -12.26 14.44 -14.07
N VAL A 13 -11.82 13.32 -14.64
CA VAL A 13 -11.29 12.19 -13.86
C VAL A 13 -9.92 12.53 -13.25
N SER A 14 -9.08 13.28 -13.96
CA SER A 14 -7.77 13.73 -13.45
C SER A 14 -7.86 14.73 -12.30
N ALA A 15 -8.92 15.54 -12.24
CA ALA A 15 -9.09 16.59 -11.23
C ALA A 15 -9.41 16.07 -9.80
N LYS A 16 -9.63 14.76 -9.64
CA LYS A 16 -10.02 14.15 -8.37
C LYS A 16 -8.88 13.51 -7.59
N ILE A 17 -7.66 13.52 -8.12
CA ILE A 17 -6.50 13.02 -7.39
C ILE A 17 -5.88 14.22 -6.70
N PRO A 18 -6.19 14.50 -5.41
CA PRO A 18 -5.46 15.52 -4.67
C PRO A 18 -3.96 15.26 -4.83
N ALA A 19 -3.19 16.34 -4.99
CA ALA A 19 -1.73 16.26 -5.01
C ALA A 19 -1.25 15.81 -3.63
N GLY A 20 -1.25 14.51 -3.38
CA GLY A 20 -1.02 13.89 -2.09
C GLY A 20 -1.46 12.43 -2.10
N PHE A 21 -0.85 11.62 -1.23
CA PHE A 21 -1.28 10.24 -1.00
C PHE A 21 -2.78 10.20 -0.64
N SER A 22 -3.54 9.22 -1.12
CA SER A 22 -4.95 9.05 -0.72
C SER A 22 -5.08 9.04 0.80
N THR A 23 -6.02 9.78 1.38
CA THR A 23 -6.33 9.73 2.81
C THR A 23 -7.29 8.59 3.12
N GLY A 24 -7.41 8.22 4.40
CA GLY A 24 -8.41 7.24 4.84
C GLY A 24 -9.84 7.62 4.50
N ASP A 25 -10.21 8.90 4.61
CA ASP A 25 -11.56 9.38 4.25
C ASP A 25 -11.84 9.26 2.75
N LEU A 26 -10.85 9.55 1.90
CA LEU A 26 -10.98 9.36 0.46
C LEU A 26 -11.14 7.87 0.12
N LEU A 27 -10.29 7.01 0.69
CA LEU A 27 -10.37 5.56 0.51
C LEU A 27 -11.70 5.00 1.04
N TYR A 28 -12.20 5.50 2.16
CA TYR A 28 -13.49 5.10 2.72
C TYR A 28 -14.66 5.56 1.84
N SER A 29 -14.59 6.77 1.27
CA SER A 29 -15.57 7.23 0.27
C SER A 29 -15.58 6.30 -0.96
N ASP A 30 -14.39 5.96 -1.47
CA ASP A 30 -14.22 5.07 -2.61
C ASP A 30 -14.68 3.63 -2.32
N CYS A 31 -14.66 3.18 -1.07
CA CYS A 31 -15.19 1.87 -0.68
C CYS A 31 -16.66 1.68 -1.08
N SER A 32 -17.46 2.76 -1.06
CA SER A 32 -18.87 2.76 -1.47
C SER A 32 -19.06 3.29 -2.90
N GLY A 33 -18.26 4.27 -3.33
CA GLY A 33 -18.42 4.94 -4.61
C GLY A 33 -17.75 4.22 -5.79
N SER A 34 -16.52 3.73 -5.62
CA SER A 34 -15.77 3.03 -6.67
C SER A 34 -14.73 2.09 -6.08
N ARG A 35 -15.16 0.85 -5.84
CA ARG A 35 -14.29 -0.19 -5.28
C ARG A 35 -13.01 -0.43 -6.08
N ARG A 36 -13.05 -0.18 -7.40
CA ARG A 36 -11.89 -0.29 -8.28
C ARG A 36 -10.77 0.69 -7.93
N LEU A 37 -11.09 1.88 -7.41
CA LEU A 37 -10.09 2.84 -6.95
C LEU A 37 -9.35 2.33 -5.71
N VAL A 38 -10.08 1.73 -4.76
CA VAL A 38 -9.49 1.08 -3.58
C VAL A 38 -8.58 -0.09 -4.00
N VAL A 39 -9.05 -0.96 -4.89
CA VAL A 39 -8.23 -2.07 -5.39
C VAL A 39 -6.99 -1.58 -6.13
N GLY A 40 -7.12 -0.52 -6.95
CA GLY A 40 -5.99 0.10 -7.63
C GLY A 40 -4.98 0.71 -6.66
N TYR A 41 -5.46 1.38 -5.61
CA TYR A 41 -4.60 1.90 -4.54
C TYR A 41 -3.82 0.78 -3.84
N VAL A 42 -4.50 -0.30 -3.45
CA VAL A 42 -3.88 -1.47 -2.82
C VAL A 42 -2.84 -2.11 -3.75
N ALA A 43 -3.17 -2.29 -5.02
CA ALA A 43 -2.24 -2.84 -6.00
C ALA A 43 -0.98 -1.99 -6.15
N GLY A 44 -1.13 -0.66 -6.23
CA GLY A 44 0.01 0.27 -6.27
C GLY A 44 0.85 0.24 -4.99
N TRP A 45 0.21 0.14 -3.82
CA TRP A 45 0.91 0.01 -2.55
C TRP A 45 1.72 -1.29 -2.48
N LEU A 46 1.15 -2.42 -2.91
CA LEU A 46 1.84 -3.71 -2.96
C LEU A 46 3.03 -3.69 -3.94
N ASP A 47 2.87 -3.07 -5.12
CA ASP A 47 3.94 -2.96 -6.11
C ASP A 47 5.10 -2.09 -5.60
N LYS A 48 4.79 -0.96 -4.94
CA LYS A 48 5.77 -0.10 -4.25
C LYS A 48 6.61 -0.93 -3.27
N TRP A 49 5.95 -1.62 -2.35
CA TRP A 49 6.64 -2.41 -1.32
C TRP A 49 7.43 -3.59 -1.87
N ASN A 50 6.92 -4.26 -2.90
CA ASN A 50 7.65 -5.33 -3.57
C ASN A 50 8.94 -4.80 -4.24
N ARG A 51 8.87 -3.60 -4.83
CA ARG A 51 10.05 -2.95 -5.42
C ARG A 51 11.04 -2.47 -4.35
N ASP A 52 10.55 -1.90 -3.24
CA ASP A 52 11.38 -1.46 -2.13
C ASP A 52 12.12 -2.65 -1.47
N ASP A 53 11.43 -3.77 -1.25
CA ASP A 53 12.04 -5.02 -0.74
C ASP A 53 13.09 -5.57 -1.72
N TYR A 54 12.79 -5.60 -3.01
CA TYR A 54 13.75 -6.04 -4.04
C TYR A 54 15.01 -5.18 -4.04
N LEU A 55 14.86 -3.84 -4.03
CA LEU A 55 15.99 -2.91 -4.03
C LEU A 55 16.82 -3.03 -2.75
N ALA A 56 16.16 -3.12 -1.59
CA ALA A 56 16.85 -3.32 -0.32
C ALA A 56 17.70 -4.59 -0.35
N ARG A 57 17.11 -5.74 -0.70
CA ARG A 57 17.84 -7.02 -0.81
C ARG A 57 19.01 -6.94 -1.77
N ARG A 58 18.80 -6.36 -2.95
CA ARG A 58 19.83 -6.23 -3.98
C ARG A 58 21.03 -5.42 -3.50
N ILE A 59 20.76 -4.26 -2.90
CA ILE A 59 21.80 -3.38 -2.36
C ILE A 59 22.65 -4.13 -1.32
N PHE A 60 22.05 -4.95 -0.46
CA PHE A 60 22.80 -5.79 0.48
C PHE A 60 23.63 -6.90 -0.20
N THR A 61 23.10 -7.55 -1.25
CA THR A 61 23.81 -8.64 -1.93
C THR A 61 24.93 -8.16 -2.85
N GLU A 62 24.79 -6.96 -3.44
CA GLU A 62 25.73 -6.40 -4.43
C GLU A 62 26.69 -5.35 -3.82
N ALA A 63 26.53 -4.96 -2.55
CA ALA A 63 27.45 -4.03 -1.90
C ALA A 63 28.87 -4.62 -1.75
N VAL A 64 29.84 -3.87 -2.28
CA VAL A 64 31.30 -4.07 -2.18
C VAL A 64 31.72 -4.38 -0.74
N PRO A 65 32.73 -5.24 -0.48
CA PRO A 65 33.05 -5.85 0.82
C PRO A 65 33.64 -4.90 1.89
N ALA A 66 33.17 -3.66 1.97
CA ALA A 66 33.26 -2.81 3.16
C ALA A 66 31.88 -2.62 3.84
N PRO A 67 31.26 -3.69 4.37
CA PRO A 67 29.90 -3.72 4.90
C PRO A 67 29.79 -3.23 6.36
N LYS A 68 30.73 -2.42 6.87
CA LYS A 68 30.70 -2.05 8.30
C LYS A 68 29.48 -1.23 8.72
N GLU A 69 28.71 -0.70 7.76
CA GLU A 69 27.49 0.06 8.03
C GLU A 69 26.21 -0.55 7.44
N MET A 70 26.31 -1.71 6.79
CA MET A 70 25.14 -2.42 6.23
C MET A 70 24.84 -3.66 7.07
N VAL A 71 24.20 -3.36 8.20
CA VAL A 71 23.62 -4.27 9.19
C VAL A 71 23.02 -5.54 8.58
N SER A 72 23.50 -6.69 9.08
CA SER A 72 22.91 -8.03 9.06
C SER A 72 21.51 -8.13 8.42
N SER A 73 21.31 -9.01 7.45
CA SER A 73 19.99 -9.29 6.85
C SER A 73 18.92 -9.69 7.88
N ALA A 74 19.31 -10.34 8.99
CA ALA A 74 18.42 -10.63 10.10
C ALA A 74 18.13 -9.38 10.96
N TYR A 75 19.08 -8.44 11.06
CA TYR A 75 18.83 -7.13 11.64
C TYR A 75 17.94 -6.31 10.72
N PHE A 76 18.15 -6.28 9.39
CA PHE A 76 17.24 -5.63 8.44
C PHE A 76 15.84 -6.21 8.53
N ALA A 77 15.64 -7.52 8.39
CA ALA A 77 14.32 -8.14 8.56
C ALA A 77 13.63 -7.76 9.89
N ASN A 78 14.40 -7.63 10.98
CA ASN A 78 13.90 -7.11 12.26
C ASN A 78 13.77 -5.58 12.34
N SER A 79 14.54 -4.79 11.58
CA SER A 79 14.63 -3.33 11.66
C SER A 79 13.83 -2.60 10.58
N VAL A 80 13.46 -3.25 9.47
CA VAL A 80 12.31 -2.85 8.64
C VAL A 80 10.98 -3.32 9.21
N GLY A 81 10.97 -4.20 10.23
CA GLY A 81 9.76 -4.53 11.00
C GLY A 81 8.67 -5.27 10.23
N ILE A 82 8.97 -5.80 9.04
CA ILE A 82 7.98 -6.44 8.16
C ILE A 82 8.04 -7.96 8.33
N ASN A 83 7.53 -8.45 9.46
CA ASN A 83 7.29 -9.88 9.67
C ASN A 83 5.88 -10.23 9.20
N LEU A 84 5.68 -10.26 7.87
CA LEU A 84 4.37 -10.46 7.25
C LEU A 84 4.27 -11.81 6.52
N CYS A 85 3.16 -12.51 6.76
CA CYS A 85 2.78 -13.79 6.20
C CYS A 85 1.47 -13.62 5.44
N VAL A 86 1.54 -13.02 4.25
CA VAL A 86 0.38 -12.94 3.35
C VAL A 86 0.15 -14.31 2.71
N PRO A 87 -1.02 -14.95 2.89
CA PRO A 87 -1.29 -16.26 2.29
C PRO A 87 -1.17 -16.25 0.77
N VAL A 88 -0.64 -17.33 0.20
CA VAL A 88 -0.58 -17.53 -1.25
C VAL A 88 -1.98 -17.42 -1.85
N GLY A 89 -2.11 -16.67 -2.95
CA GLY A 89 -3.39 -16.42 -3.62
C GLY A 89 -4.20 -15.24 -3.05
N THR A 90 -3.72 -14.57 -2.00
CA THR A 90 -4.32 -13.29 -1.56
C THR A 90 -4.21 -12.26 -2.68
N THR A 91 -5.34 -11.67 -3.07
CA THR A 91 -5.39 -10.68 -4.16
C THR A 91 -5.47 -9.26 -3.61
N ALA A 92 -5.14 -8.28 -4.45
CA ALA A 92 -5.37 -6.86 -4.13
C ALA A 92 -6.86 -6.57 -3.85
N GLU A 93 -7.77 -7.31 -4.46
CA GLU A 93 -9.20 -7.23 -4.18
C GLU A 93 -9.54 -7.70 -2.76
N THR A 94 -8.99 -8.84 -2.32
CA THR A 94 -9.18 -9.34 -0.95
C THR A 94 -8.66 -8.34 0.09
N ILE A 95 -7.49 -7.76 -0.16
CA ILE A 95 -6.89 -6.76 0.75
C ILE A 95 -7.71 -5.46 0.71
N GLY A 96 -8.12 -4.99 -0.47
CA GLY A 96 -9.00 -3.83 -0.62
C GLY A 96 -10.34 -4.03 0.09
N ASN A 97 -10.88 -5.25 0.06
CA ASN A 97 -12.09 -5.58 0.80
C ASN A 97 -11.88 -5.45 2.30
N THR A 98 -10.76 -5.97 2.79
CA THR A 98 -10.39 -5.90 4.20
C THR A 98 -10.13 -4.47 4.65
N LEU A 99 -9.48 -3.64 3.81
CA LEU A 99 -9.25 -2.22 4.06
C LEU A 99 -10.57 -1.47 4.25
N CYS A 100 -11.56 -1.73 3.40
CA CYS A 100 -12.86 -1.08 3.54
C CYS A 100 -13.58 -1.44 4.84
N THR A 101 -13.57 -2.71 5.23
CA THR A 101 -14.10 -3.13 6.54
C THR A 101 -13.31 -2.49 7.68
N PHE A 102 -11.98 -2.40 7.56
CA PHE A 102 -11.13 -1.77 8.57
C PHE A 102 -11.45 -0.27 8.74
N LEU A 103 -11.60 0.47 7.64
CA LEU A 103 -11.97 1.89 7.69
C LEU A 103 -13.39 2.09 8.22
N GLU A 104 -14.34 1.22 7.86
CA GLU A 104 -15.70 1.24 8.39
C GLU A 104 -15.72 1.10 9.91
N GLN A 105 -14.98 0.12 10.44
CA GLN A 105 -14.92 -0.19 11.87
C GLN A 105 -14.10 0.81 12.69
N ASN A 106 -13.22 1.58 12.05
CA ASN A 106 -12.30 2.49 12.73
C ASN A 106 -12.44 3.92 12.16
N PRO A 107 -13.53 4.64 12.44
CA PRO A 107 -13.70 6.01 11.93
C PRO A 107 -12.66 7.00 12.45
N GLY A 108 -12.12 6.77 13.66
CA GLY A 108 -11.19 7.70 14.31
C GLY A 108 -9.77 7.74 13.75
N ILE A 109 -9.44 6.91 12.74
CA ILE A 109 -8.11 6.87 12.11
C ILE A 109 -8.14 7.26 10.63
N ARG A 110 -9.29 7.67 10.10
CA ARG A 110 -9.46 7.95 8.67
C ARG A 110 -8.76 9.23 8.20
N ASP A 111 -8.31 10.06 9.13
CA ASP A 111 -7.47 11.23 8.88
C ASP A 111 -6.02 10.86 8.53
N ALA A 112 -5.58 9.64 8.87
CA ALA A 112 -4.27 9.12 8.49
C ALA A 112 -4.11 8.97 6.97
N SER A 113 -2.86 8.98 6.52
CA SER A 113 -2.54 8.71 5.13
C SER A 113 -2.85 7.24 4.79
N GLY A 114 -3.15 6.99 3.52
CA GLY A 114 -3.41 5.64 3.05
C GLY A 114 -2.20 4.71 3.21
N ASP A 115 -0.98 5.25 3.19
CA ASP A 115 0.24 4.45 3.41
C ASP A 115 0.34 3.98 4.87
N GLU A 116 0.07 4.86 5.83
CA GLU A 116 0.01 4.52 7.26
C GLU A 116 -1.12 3.53 7.55
N LEU A 117 -2.28 3.72 6.93
CA LEU A 117 -3.43 2.83 7.06
C LEU A 117 -3.15 1.44 6.51
N MET A 118 -2.54 1.36 5.32
CA MET A 118 -2.14 0.10 4.72
C MET A 118 -1.07 -0.60 5.54
N THR A 119 -0.05 0.12 5.98
CA THR A 119 1.01 -0.45 6.84
C THR A 119 0.41 -1.03 8.12
N THR A 120 -0.50 -0.29 8.76
CA THR A 120 -1.19 -0.72 9.99
C THR A 120 -2.08 -1.94 9.73
N LEU A 121 -2.91 -1.89 8.68
CA LEU A 121 -3.81 -2.99 8.29
C LEU A 121 -3.02 -4.26 8.05
N ILE A 122 -1.96 -4.17 7.26
CA ILE A 122 -1.16 -5.32 6.85
C ILE A 122 -0.40 -5.89 8.05
N ALA A 123 0.20 -5.04 8.89
CA ALA A 123 0.85 -5.45 10.12
C ALA A 123 -0.10 -6.11 11.12
N TYR A 124 -1.37 -5.68 11.18
CA TYR A 124 -2.36 -6.30 12.05
C TYR A 124 -2.89 -7.62 11.49
N LYS A 125 -3.22 -7.66 10.19
CA LYS A 125 -3.92 -8.80 9.57
C LYS A 125 -2.98 -9.94 9.18
N TYR A 126 -1.77 -9.62 8.77
CA TYR A 126 -0.83 -10.56 8.16
C TYR A 126 0.45 -10.73 8.96
N ARG A 127 0.49 -10.38 10.25
CA ARG A 127 1.67 -10.64 11.07
C ARG A 127 1.98 -12.13 11.10
N CYS A 128 3.21 -12.52 10.79
CA CYS A 128 3.65 -13.90 11.01
C CYS A 128 3.66 -14.20 12.53
N PRO A 129 3.39 -15.47 12.92
CA PRO A 129 3.63 -15.92 14.28
C PRO A 129 5.07 -15.63 14.72
N VAL A 130 5.24 -15.23 15.98
CA VAL A 130 6.58 -15.17 16.60
C VAL A 130 7.01 -16.62 16.88
N PRO A 131 8.28 -16.99 16.61
CA PRO A 131 8.81 -18.30 16.96
C PRO A 131 8.65 -18.66 18.44
#